data_AF-A0A1Y5MHM6-F1
#
_entry.id   AF-A0A1Y5MHM6-F1
#
_cell.length_a   1.000
_cell.length_b   1.000
_cell.length_c   1.000
_cell.angle_alpha   90.00
_cell.angle_beta   90.00
_cell.angle_gamma   90.00
#
_symmetry.space_group_name_H-M   'P 1'
#
loop_
_entity.id
_entity.type
_entity.pdbx_description
1 polymer ?
#
loop_
_entity_poly.entity_id
_entity_poly.type
_entity_poly.pdbx_seq_one_letter_code
_entity_poly.pdbx_strand_id
1 'polypeptide(L)'
;MKILIISFLIAFITGCSFDNTYKSDIYDRDYIKMDANTTLYSSNKTFSVKAPINRGILFEGLDKYDDFTVLQRRIIGEIVEIFYLEIDKIDTFDGEKYLDLENINSFELNTNNPDIKYENETFGQYYDRAFVNIIDGIKCRSFPKELNKKYNHQNKGDGIIQTQEYETYCSFYSANGVPKVLRIRSEYSFNLSSEAFKKSTLSEKEKLNKITRQFRQDAEEIFSNIKINMDRQKMRQHGLLFNTKSKEIKWK
;
A
#
# COMPACT_ATOMS: atom_id res chain seq x y z
N MET A 1 -64.83 -11.39 -36.92
CA MET A 1 -63.83 -10.33 -37.21
C MET A 1 -63.13 -10.00 -35.90
N LYS A 2 -61.81 -9.96 -35.71
CA LYS A 2 -60.57 -10.08 -36.51
C LYS A 2 -59.46 -10.42 -35.46
N ILE A 3 -58.57 -11.38 -35.72
CA ILE A 3 -57.10 -11.21 -35.99
C ILE A 3 -56.35 -10.61 -34.78
N LEU A 4 -55.52 -11.37 -34.03
CA LEU A 4 -54.07 -11.66 -34.23
C LEU A 4 -53.14 -10.40 -34.19
N ILE A 5 -52.02 -10.56 -33.48
CA ILE A 5 -50.66 -10.05 -33.82
C ILE A 5 -50.23 -8.65 -33.29
N ILE A 6 -49.37 -8.70 -32.24
CA ILE A 6 -47.95 -8.24 -32.19
C ILE A 6 -47.61 -6.72 -32.25
N SER A 7 -46.58 -6.36 -31.45
CA SER A 7 -45.61 -5.25 -31.61
C SER A 7 -46.07 -3.83 -31.23
N PHE A 8 -45.26 -2.92 -30.66
CA PHE A 8 -43.91 -2.87 -30.07
C PHE A 8 -43.69 -1.39 -29.68
N LEU A 9 -42.67 -1.12 -28.85
CA LEU A 9 -41.75 0.03 -28.92
C LEU A 9 -42.11 1.40 -28.24
N ILE A 10 -41.38 1.70 -27.14
CA ILE A 10 -40.55 2.91 -26.85
C ILE A 10 -41.31 4.25 -26.63
N ALA A 11 -41.06 5.14 -25.66
CA ALA A 11 -40.00 5.53 -24.70
C ALA A 11 -40.71 6.28 -23.53
N PHE A 12 -40.22 6.36 -22.29
CA PHE A 12 -39.03 7.12 -21.92
C PHE A 12 -38.49 6.68 -20.56
N ILE A 13 -37.20 6.36 -20.58
CA ILE A 13 -36.29 6.25 -19.46
C ILE A 13 -35.79 7.67 -19.17
N THR A 14 -36.08 8.21 -17.99
CA THR A 14 -35.32 9.26 -17.27
C THR A 14 -35.86 9.25 -15.84
N GLY A 15 -35.13 9.08 -14.75
CA GLY A 15 -33.71 8.93 -14.51
C GLY A 15 -33.57 8.62 -13.03
N CYS A 16 -33.72 7.35 -12.65
CA CYS A 16 -33.10 6.88 -11.41
C CYS A 16 -31.64 6.57 -11.78
N SER A 17 -30.82 7.61 -11.79
CA SER A 17 -29.37 7.50 -11.73
C SER A 17 -29.06 6.80 -10.42
N PHE A 18 -29.01 5.46 -10.42
CA PHE A 18 -28.47 4.71 -9.31
C PHE A 18 -26.97 4.93 -9.32
N ASP A 19 -26.55 5.80 -8.41
CA ASP A 19 -25.17 6.15 -8.12
C ASP A 19 -24.35 4.90 -7.82
N ASN A 20 -23.21 4.79 -8.49
CA ASN A 20 -22.24 3.71 -8.38
C ASN A 20 -21.41 3.83 -7.09
N THR A 21 -22.08 3.96 -5.95
CA THR A 21 -21.44 3.99 -4.65
C THR A 21 -21.19 2.58 -4.14
N TYR A 22 -20.02 2.03 -4.48
CA TYR A 22 -19.26 1.28 -3.48
C TYR A 22 -18.81 2.31 -2.43
N LYS A 23 -19.74 2.71 -1.56
CA LYS A 23 -19.45 3.54 -0.38
C LYS A 23 -18.66 2.66 0.58
N SER A 24 -17.33 2.63 0.43
CA SER A 24 -16.49 2.49 1.60
C SER A 24 -16.57 3.81 2.35
N ASP A 25 -16.70 3.77 3.68
CA ASP A 25 -16.91 4.93 4.57
C ASP A 25 -15.71 5.92 4.62
N ILE A 26 -14.94 6.02 3.55
CA ILE A 26 -13.72 6.83 3.43
C ILE A 26 -13.92 8.04 2.48
N TYR A 27 -14.99 8.09 1.68
CA TYR A 27 -15.17 9.12 0.63
C TYR A 27 -15.77 10.47 1.07
N ASP A 28 -16.22 10.64 2.32
CA ASP A 28 -16.77 11.93 2.81
C ASP A 28 -15.72 12.86 3.45
N ARG A 29 -14.43 12.68 3.13
CA ARG A 29 -13.36 13.62 3.55
C ARG A 29 -12.58 14.14 2.35
N ASP A 30 -12.26 15.43 2.37
CA ASP A 30 -11.50 16.11 1.32
C ASP A 30 -10.07 15.57 1.26
N TYR A 31 -9.83 14.61 0.36
CA TYR A 31 -8.48 14.17 0.02
C TYR A 31 -7.68 15.32 -0.60
N ILE A 32 -6.42 15.44 -0.20
CA ILE A 32 -5.47 16.44 -0.69
C ILE A 32 -4.72 15.86 -1.88
N LYS A 33 -4.61 16.61 -2.98
CA LYS A 33 -3.76 16.21 -4.11
C LYS A 33 -2.28 16.31 -3.72
N MET A 34 -1.55 15.22 -3.91
CA MET A 34 -0.14 15.09 -3.56
C MET A 34 0.74 15.48 -4.75
N ASP A 35 0.92 16.78 -5.01
CA ASP A 35 1.89 17.28 -5.98
C ASP A 35 3.33 17.28 -5.43
N ALA A 36 4.30 17.78 -6.21
CA ALA A 36 5.74 17.75 -5.87
C ALA A 36 6.08 18.49 -4.56
N ASN A 37 5.28 19.51 -4.25
CA ASN A 37 5.47 20.39 -3.13
C ASN A 37 4.63 19.96 -1.92
N THR A 38 3.58 19.16 -2.13
CA THR A 38 2.75 18.63 -1.05
C THR A 38 3.52 17.65 -0.19
N THR A 39 3.52 17.89 1.12
CA THR A 39 3.96 16.94 2.14
C THR A 39 2.79 16.70 3.08
N LEU A 40 2.44 15.44 3.28
CA LEU A 40 1.40 15.07 4.22
C LEU A 40 2.06 14.72 5.55
N TYR A 41 1.56 15.33 6.62
CA TYR A 41 2.04 15.09 7.98
C TYR A 41 0.99 14.29 8.74
N SER A 42 1.43 13.35 9.56
CA SER A 42 0.54 12.68 10.50
C SER A 42 0.01 13.70 11.53
N SER A 43 -1.15 13.42 12.13
CA SER A 43 -1.85 14.36 13.02
C SER A 43 -1.00 14.84 14.22
N ASN A 44 -0.17 13.97 14.81
CA ASN A 44 0.77 14.36 15.87
C ASN A 44 2.18 14.70 15.34
N LYS A 45 2.36 14.79 14.02
CA LYS A 45 3.66 15.03 13.36
C LYS A 45 4.72 13.99 13.72
N THR A 46 4.30 12.75 14.00
CA THR A 46 5.19 11.62 14.24
C THR A 46 5.90 11.20 12.95
N PHE A 47 5.27 11.35 11.80
CA PHE A 47 5.91 11.17 10.51
C PHE A 47 5.34 12.13 9.45
N SER A 48 6.04 12.21 8.33
CA SER A 48 5.58 12.89 7.12
C SER A 48 5.91 12.06 5.88
N VAL A 49 5.14 12.22 4.82
CA VAL A 49 5.32 11.50 3.56
C VAL A 49 5.05 12.39 2.36
N LYS A 50 5.79 12.17 1.28
CA LYS A 50 5.50 12.68 -0.07
C LYS A 50 5.17 11.52 -0.99
N ALA A 51 4.33 11.79 -1.98
CA ALA A 51 4.00 10.83 -3.02
C ALA A 51 4.69 11.19 -4.34
N PRO A 52 5.00 10.20 -5.18
CA PRO A 52 5.61 10.41 -6.48
C PRO A 52 4.61 10.94 -7.52
N ILE A 53 5.14 11.59 -8.57
CA ILE A 53 4.36 12.07 -9.73
C ILE A 53 4.62 11.17 -10.94
N ASN A 54 4.73 9.87 -10.71
CA ASN A 54 4.89 8.91 -11.80
C ASN A 54 3.61 8.88 -12.65
N ARG A 55 3.80 8.75 -13.97
CA ARG A 55 2.72 8.66 -14.98
C ARG A 55 1.78 9.89 -15.07
N GLY A 56 2.13 11.01 -14.44
CA GLY A 56 1.34 12.25 -14.52
C GLY A 56 -0.03 12.20 -13.82
N ILE A 57 -0.28 11.15 -13.03
CA ILE A 57 -1.49 11.01 -12.21
C ILE A 57 -1.04 11.13 -10.75
N LEU A 58 -1.60 12.10 -10.04
CA LEU A 58 -1.24 12.37 -8.65
C LEU A 58 -1.84 11.32 -7.71
N PHE A 59 -1.12 11.05 -6.63
CA PHE A 59 -1.74 10.45 -5.45
C PHE A 59 -2.67 11.47 -4.77
N GLU A 60 -3.65 10.94 -4.07
CA GLU A 60 -4.52 11.64 -3.14
C GLU A 60 -4.14 11.20 -1.73
N GLY A 61 -4.03 12.16 -0.82
CA GLY A 61 -3.61 11.95 0.56
C GLY A 61 -4.70 12.35 1.55
N LEU A 62 -4.78 11.63 2.66
CA LEU A 62 -5.66 11.94 3.78
C LEU A 62 -4.96 11.61 5.09
N ASP A 63 -4.86 12.58 6.00
CA ASP A 63 -4.54 12.29 7.40
C ASP A 63 -5.82 12.05 8.21
N LYS A 64 -5.76 11.14 9.16
CA LYS A 64 -6.81 10.85 10.15
C LYS A 64 -6.25 11.02 11.56
N TYR A 65 -7.16 10.93 12.52
CA TYR A 65 -6.82 10.88 13.95
C TYR A 65 -5.84 9.72 14.24
N ASP A 66 -5.07 9.87 15.32
CA ASP A 66 -4.15 8.86 15.85
C ASP A 66 -2.99 8.48 14.91
N ASP A 67 -2.38 9.48 14.25
CA ASP A 67 -1.25 9.28 13.34
C ASP A 67 -1.50 8.26 12.23
N PHE A 68 -2.74 8.16 11.75
CA PHE A 68 -3.10 7.35 10.59
C PHE A 68 -3.13 8.21 9.31
N THR A 69 -2.50 7.77 8.25
CA THR A 69 -2.42 8.47 6.96
C THR A 69 -2.69 7.50 5.82
N VAL A 70 -3.42 7.95 4.79
CA VAL A 70 -3.68 7.20 3.57
C VAL A 70 -3.13 7.96 2.37
N LEU A 71 -2.41 7.28 1.50
CA LEU A 71 -2.15 7.72 0.13
C LEU A 71 -2.85 6.74 -0.81
N GLN A 72 -3.58 7.25 -1.80
CA GLN A 72 -4.21 6.42 -2.82
C GLN A 72 -3.99 6.99 -4.21
N ARG A 73 -3.88 6.13 -5.22
CA ARG A 73 -3.87 6.54 -6.62
C ARG A 73 -4.66 5.57 -7.46
N ARG A 74 -5.44 6.11 -8.39
CA ARG A 74 -6.21 5.33 -9.36
C ARG A 74 -5.83 5.71 -10.77
N ILE A 75 -5.15 4.79 -11.46
CA ILE A 75 -4.94 4.87 -12.91
C ILE A 75 -6.07 4.09 -13.57
N ILE A 76 -7.01 4.81 -14.16
CA ILE A 76 -8.28 4.26 -14.65
C ILE A 76 -8.05 3.04 -15.54
N GLY A 77 -8.63 1.91 -15.14
CA GLY A 77 -8.56 0.64 -15.85
C GLY A 77 -7.24 -0.13 -15.70
N GLU A 78 -6.18 0.47 -15.16
CA GLU A 78 -4.88 -0.19 -15.05
C GLU A 78 -4.58 -0.68 -13.63
N ILE A 79 -4.45 0.24 -12.68
CA ILE A 79 -3.98 -0.06 -11.32
C ILE A 79 -4.62 0.90 -10.31
N VAL A 80 -4.97 0.36 -9.15
CA VAL A 80 -5.28 1.13 -7.94
C VAL A 80 -4.18 0.81 -6.94
N GLU A 81 -3.62 1.84 -6.30
CA GLU A 81 -2.54 1.71 -5.33
C GLU A 81 -2.95 2.43 -4.06
N ILE A 82 -2.76 1.79 -2.91
CA ILE A 82 -3.12 2.38 -1.62
C ILE A 82 -2.01 2.09 -0.61
N PHE A 83 -1.64 3.10 0.16
CA PHE A 83 -0.69 3.03 1.26
C PHE A 83 -1.35 3.57 2.51
N TYR A 84 -1.50 2.73 3.52
CA TYR A 84 -1.91 3.11 4.86
C TYR A 84 -0.66 3.17 5.74
N LEU A 85 -0.40 4.31 6.36
CA LEU A 85 0.71 4.53 7.27
C LEU A 85 0.12 4.83 8.65
N GLU A 86 0.51 4.07 9.67
CA GLU A 86 -0.05 4.20 11.02
C GLU A 86 1.02 4.00 12.09
N ILE A 87 0.89 4.74 13.20
CA ILE A 87 1.75 4.55 14.37
C ILE A 87 1.04 3.60 15.34
N ASP A 88 1.58 2.39 15.43
CA ASP A 88 1.08 1.35 16.31
C ASP A 88 1.86 1.32 17.65
N LYS A 89 1.30 0.58 18.61
CA LYS A 89 1.98 0.25 19.87
C LYS A 89 3.21 -0.63 19.60
N ILE A 90 4.21 -0.52 20.47
CA ILE A 90 5.49 -1.22 20.29
C ILE A 90 5.40 -2.75 20.35
N ASP A 91 4.39 -3.29 21.05
CA ASP A 91 4.12 -4.73 21.11
C ASP A 91 3.56 -5.30 19.79
N THR A 92 3.13 -4.43 18.87
CA THR A 92 2.63 -4.85 17.56
C THR A 92 3.72 -5.55 16.78
N PHE A 93 3.45 -6.82 16.45
CA PHE A 93 4.35 -7.68 15.70
C PHE A 93 5.77 -7.70 16.28
N ASP A 94 5.90 -7.94 17.58
CA ASP A 94 7.19 -8.01 18.27
C ASP A 94 8.08 -6.76 18.09
N GLY A 95 7.48 -5.57 17.93
CA GLY A 95 8.22 -4.35 17.62
C GLY A 95 9.39 -4.07 18.57
N GLU A 96 9.26 -4.40 19.85
CA GLU A 96 10.32 -4.29 20.86
C GLU A 96 11.57 -5.08 20.51
N LYS A 97 11.42 -6.31 19.98
CA LYS A 97 12.56 -7.17 19.60
C LYS A 97 13.44 -6.48 18.54
N TYR A 98 12.88 -5.58 17.75
CA TYR A 98 13.59 -4.91 16.65
C TYR A 98 14.06 -3.50 17.01
N LEU A 99 14.09 -3.16 18.30
CA LEU A 99 14.94 -2.12 18.86
C LEU A 99 16.29 -2.67 19.35
N ASP A 100 16.66 -3.85 18.84
CA ASP A 100 17.91 -4.55 19.08
C ASP A 100 18.61 -4.88 17.74
N LEU A 101 19.91 -4.61 17.67
CA LEU A 101 20.69 -4.76 16.44
C LEU A 101 20.91 -6.23 16.05
N GLU A 102 21.08 -7.13 17.02
CA GLU A 102 21.28 -8.55 16.76
C GLU A 102 20.04 -9.17 16.13
N ASN A 103 18.85 -8.83 16.65
CA ASN A 103 17.58 -9.27 16.10
C ASN A 103 17.34 -8.74 14.68
N ILE A 104 17.69 -7.48 14.39
CA ILE A 104 17.60 -6.92 13.03
C ILE A 104 18.51 -7.68 12.06
N ASN A 105 19.76 -7.93 12.45
CA ASN A 105 20.72 -8.63 11.60
C ASN A 105 20.32 -10.10 11.38
N SER A 106 19.84 -10.77 12.43
CA SER A 106 19.29 -12.12 12.36
C SER A 106 18.11 -12.20 11.38
N PHE A 107 17.16 -11.27 11.48
CA PHE A 107 16.03 -11.19 10.55
C PHE A 107 16.49 -11.00 9.10
N GLU A 108 17.41 -10.07 8.84
CA GLU A 108 17.93 -9.85 7.48
C GLU A 108 18.55 -11.12 6.88
N LEU A 109 19.35 -11.86 7.65
CA LEU A 109 19.90 -13.15 7.21
C LEU A 109 18.79 -14.15 6.90
N ASN A 110 17.77 -14.22 7.76
CA ASN A 110 16.63 -15.14 7.65
C ASN A 110 15.73 -14.84 6.45
N THR A 111 15.69 -13.61 5.93
CA THR A 111 14.88 -13.28 4.74
C THR A 111 15.25 -14.09 3.49
N ASN A 112 16.44 -14.69 3.45
CA ASN A 112 16.88 -15.55 2.34
C ASN A 112 16.58 -17.04 2.56
N ASN A 113 16.03 -17.42 3.72
CA ASN A 113 15.73 -18.81 4.04
C ASN A 113 14.24 -19.12 3.74
N PRO A 114 13.94 -19.98 2.75
CA PRO A 114 12.57 -20.33 2.38
C PRO A 114 11.84 -21.19 3.42
N ASP A 115 12.55 -21.80 4.37
CA ASP A 115 11.96 -22.67 5.39
C ASP A 115 11.44 -21.90 6.62
N ILE A 116 11.79 -20.61 6.72
CA ILE A 116 11.36 -19.77 7.84
C ILE A 116 9.99 -19.18 7.53
N LYS A 117 9.04 -19.47 8.43
CA LYS A 117 7.74 -18.80 8.47
C LYS A 117 7.75 -17.72 9.54
N TYR A 118 7.10 -16.61 9.25
CA TYR A 118 6.98 -15.49 10.17
C TYR A 118 5.55 -15.41 10.67
N GLU A 119 5.38 -15.26 11.97
CA GLU A 119 4.07 -15.24 12.63
C GLU A 119 3.84 -13.89 13.29
N ASN A 120 2.65 -13.34 13.08
CA ASN A 120 2.12 -12.19 13.77
C ASN A 120 1.06 -12.66 14.75
N GLU A 121 1.48 -12.99 15.97
CA GLU A 121 0.57 -13.47 17.01
C GLU A 121 -0.54 -12.45 17.32
N THR A 122 -0.21 -11.15 17.29
CA THR A 122 -1.18 -10.06 17.56
C THR A 122 -2.38 -10.09 16.62
N PHE A 123 -2.17 -10.47 15.35
CA PHE A 123 -3.23 -10.49 14.33
C PHE A 123 -3.54 -11.90 13.80
N GLY A 124 -2.91 -12.96 14.33
CA GLY A 124 -3.04 -14.33 13.86
C GLY A 124 -2.65 -14.52 12.39
N GLN A 125 -1.63 -13.80 11.91
CA GLN A 125 -1.20 -13.83 10.51
C GLN A 125 0.11 -14.59 10.33
N TYR A 126 0.22 -15.33 9.23
CA TYR A 126 1.43 -16.05 8.85
C TYR A 126 1.95 -15.56 7.52
N TYR A 127 3.27 -15.51 7.40
CA TYR A 127 3.96 -15.09 6.19
C TYR A 127 5.02 -16.12 5.82
N ASP A 128 4.96 -16.60 4.57
CA ASP A 128 5.93 -17.55 4.04
C ASP A 128 7.23 -16.87 3.58
N ARG A 129 7.24 -15.53 3.47
CA ARG A 129 8.38 -14.75 3.02
C ARG A 129 8.46 -13.42 3.73
N ALA A 130 9.66 -12.88 3.82
CA ALA A 130 9.92 -11.55 4.35
C ALA A 130 11.06 -10.88 3.60
N PHE A 131 11.14 -9.56 3.65
CA PHE A 131 12.23 -8.77 3.09
C PHE A 131 12.51 -7.54 3.96
N VAL A 132 13.70 -6.98 3.81
CA VAL A 132 14.12 -5.77 4.51
C VAL A 132 13.92 -4.56 3.59
N ASN A 133 13.18 -3.58 4.07
CA ASN A 133 13.12 -2.24 3.49
C ASN A 133 13.90 -1.26 4.36
N ILE A 134 14.38 -0.16 3.78
CA ILE A 134 15.01 0.92 4.56
C ILE A 134 14.15 2.17 4.45
N ILE A 135 13.59 2.62 5.57
CA ILE A 135 12.75 3.81 5.65
C ILE A 135 13.38 4.79 6.64
N ASP A 136 13.67 6.00 6.17
CA ASP A 136 14.33 7.06 6.95
C ASP A 136 15.61 6.62 7.71
N GLY A 137 16.35 5.65 7.14
CA GLY A 137 17.55 5.06 7.72
C GLY A 137 17.32 3.88 8.67
N ILE A 138 16.08 3.42 8.84
CA ILE A 138 15.73 2.28 9.70
C ILE A 138 15.49 1.05 8.82
N LYS A 139 16.03 -0.11 9.21
CA LYS A 139 15.67 -1.40 8.61
C LYS A 139 14.29 -1.82 9.11
N CYS A 140 13.35 -1.97 8.17
CA CYS A 140 11.97 -2.35 8.41
C CYS A 140 11.69 -3.75 7.87
N ARG A 141 10.81 -4.45 8.56
CA ARG A 141 10.44 -5.83 8.25
C ARG A 141 9.20 -5.82 7.39
N SER A 142 9.26 -6.44 6.23
CA SER A 142 8.19 -6.34 5.24
C SER A 142 7.75 -7.71 4.78
N PHE A 143 6.44 -7.90 4.67
CA PHE A 143 5.81 -9.19 4.50
C PHE A 143 4.76 -9.13 3.39
N PRO A 144 4.89 -9.91 2.31
CA PRO A 144 3.85 -10.03 1.31
C PRO A 144 2.74 -10.94 1.81
N LYS A 145 1.49 -10.52 1.65
CA LYS A 145 0.33 -11.42 1.82
C LYS A 145 0.09 -12.24 0.56
N GLU A 146 -0.71 -13.30 0.70
CA GLU A 146 -1.16 -14.05 -0.46
C GLU A 146 -1.95 -13.16 -1.44
N LEU A 147 -1.77 -13.42 -2.73
CA LEU A 147 -2.49 -12.70 -3.79
C LEU A 147 -3.99 -12.96 -3.66
N ASN A 148 -4.74 -11.93 -3.32
CA ASN A 148 -6.19 -12.02 -3.20
C ASN A 148 -6.85 -11.89 -4.58
N LYS A 149 -7.76 -12.80 -4.92
CA LYS A 149 -8.52 -12.79 -6.18
C LYS A 149 -10.01 -12.70 -5.86
N LYS A 150 -10.64 -11.56 -6.18
CA LYS A 150 -12.08 -11.33 -6.00
C LYS A 150 -12.78 -11.26 -7.35
N TYR A 151 -13.90 -11.98 -7.47
CA TYR A 151 -14.80 -11.86 -8.61
C TYR A 151 -15.66 -10.61 -8.45
N ASN A 152 -15.62 -9.72 -9.44
CA ASN A 152 -16.51 -8.56 -9.46
C ASN A 152 -17.79 -8.92 -10.23
N HIS A 153 -18.83 -9.37 -9.52
CA HIS A 153 -20.13 -9.70 -10.11
C HIS A 153 -21.06 -8.48 -10.30
N GLN A 154 -20.67 -7.29 -9.86
CA GLN A 154 -21.59 -6.15 -9.75
C GLN A 154 -21.52 -5.14 -10.90
N ASN A 155 -20.56 -5.25 -11.82
CA ASN A 155 -20.46 -4.36 -12.97
C ASN A 155 -20.23 -5.17 -14.24
N LYS A 156 -20.79 -4.73 -15.36
CA LYS A 156 -20.55 -5.23 -16.74
C LYS A 156 -19.09 -4.99 -17.20
N GLY A 157 -18.14 -5.38 -16.38
CA GLY A 157 -16.71 -5.38 -16.62
C GLY A 157 -16.18 -6.72 -16.12
N ASP A 158 -16.54 -7.79 -16.85
CA ASP A 158 -16.17 -9.17 -16.53
C ASP A 158 -14.67 -9.29 -16.29
N GLY A 159 -14.27 -9.64 -15.06
CA GLY A 159 -12.86 -9.88 -14.74
C GLY A 159 -12.59 -10.16 -13.26
N ILE A 160 -11.49 -10.86 -13.01
CA ILE A 160 -10.96 -11.13 -11.67
C ILE A 160 -10.15 -9.91 -11.25
N ILE A 161 -10.56 -9.26 -10.15
CA ILE A 161 -9.72 -8.25 -9.50
C ILE A 161 -8.68 -9.01 -8.68
N GLN A 162 -7.43 -8.74 -8.97
CA GLN A 162 -6.30 -9.27 -8.22
C GLN A 162 -5.71 -8.16 -7.36
N THR A 163 -5.51 -8.44 -6.07
CA THR A 163 -4.90 -7.51 -5.10
C THR A 163 -3.71 -8.18 -4.45
N GLN A 164 -2.56 -7.53 -4.52
CA GLN A 164 -1.37 -7.90 -3.78
C GLN A 164 -1.17 -6.89 -2.65
N GLU A 165 -1.09 -7.39 -1.41
CA GLU A 165 -0.88 -6.59 -0.21
C GLU A 165 0.49 -6.90 0.42
N TYR A 166 1.07 -5.90 1.07
CA TYR A 166 2.28 -6.01 1.88
C TYR A 166 2.09 -5.28 3.20
N GLU A 167 2.64 -5.83 4.28
CA GLU A 167 2.76 -5.17 5.57
C GLU A 167 4.21 -4.89 5.90
N THR A 168 4.54 -3.66 6.27
CA THR A 168 5.89 -3.22 6.64
C THR A 168 5.88 -2.65 8.06
N TYR A 169 6.84 -3.05 8.88
CA TYR A 169 6.95 -2.67 10.28
C TYR A 169 8.34 -2.07 10.57
N CYS A 170 8.37 -0.81 11.00
CA CYS A 170 9.59 -0.09 11.37
C CYS A 170 9.55 0.24 12.86
N SER A 171 10.38 -0.43 13.67
CA SER A 171 10.53 -0.13 15.10
C SER A 171 11.46 1.07 15.29
N PHE A 172 11.09 2.02 16.14
CA PHE A 172 11.90 3.19 16.42
C PHE A 172 11.67 3.77 17.83
N TYR A 173 12.62 4.56 18.31
CA TYR A 173 12.39 5.45 19.45
C TYR A 173 11.83 6.77 18.94
N SER A 174 10.63 7.15 19.38
CA SER A 174 10.05 8.47 19.07
C SER A 174 10.88 9.61 19.66
N ALA A 175 10.60 10.86 19.27
CA ALA A 175 11.40 12.03 19.66
C ALA A 175 11.59 12.23 21.18
N ASN A 176 10.71 11.67 22.02
CA ASN A 176 10.83 11.68 23.48
C ASN A 176 11.47 10.39 24.05
N GLY A 177 12.04 9.55 23.19
CA GLY A 177 12.70 8.30 23.56
C GLY A 177 11.78 7.11 23.80
N VAL A 178 10.45 7.26 23.61
CA VAL A 178 9.47 6.17 23.79
C VAL A 178 9.45 5.25 22.57
N PRO A 179 9.58 3.92 22.75
CA PRO A 179 9.43 2.93 21.67
C PRO A 179 8.08 3.02 20.93
N LYS A 180 8.12 2.97 19.60
CA LYS A 180 6.95 2.92 18.71
C LYS A 180 7.21 2.05 17.47
N VAL A 181 6.14 1.71 16.75
CA VAL A 181 6.21 1.06 15.44
C VAL A 181 5.49 1.92 14.40
N LEU A 182 6.14 2.22 13.28
CA LEU A 182 5.45 2.67 12.08
C LEU A 182 5.05 1.42 11.28
N ARG A 183 3.75 1.18 11.16
CA ARG A 183 3.19 0.15 10.30
C ARG A 183 2.74 0.77 8.98
N ILE A 184 3.11 0.12 7.88
CA ILE A 184 2.70 0.52 6.53
C ILE A 184 2.03 -0.68 5.86
N ARG A 185 0.75 -0.54 5.53
CA ARG A 185 0.04 -1.49 4.68
C ARG A 185 -0.01 -0.92 3.27
N SER A 186 0.65 -1.56 2.32
CA SER A 186 0.65 -1.13 0.93
C SER A 186 0.02 -2.18 0.05
N GLU A 187 -0.89 -1.78 -0.82
CA GLU A 187 -1.59 -2.68 -1.73
C GLU A 187 -1.65 -2.10 -3.14
N TYR A 188 -1.66 -3.00 -4.12
CA TYR A 188 -2.09 -2.66 -5.46
C TYR A 188 -3.10 -3.66 -6.00
N SER A 189 -4.10 -3.15 -6.70
CA SER A 189 -5.18 -3.90 -7.32
C SER A 189 -5.24 -3.63 -8.81
N PHE A 190 -5.52 -4.68 -9.59
CA PHE A 190 -5.67 -4.58 -11.04
C PHE A 190 -6.70 -5.58 -11.56
N ASN A 191 -7.19 -5.34 -12.78
CA ASN A 191 -8.07 -6.25 -13.49
C ASN A 191 -7.57 -6.39 -14.93
N LEU A 192 -6.96 -7.53 -15.26
CA LEU A 192 -6.39 -7.78 -16.60
C LEU A 192 -7.44 -7.84 -17.71
N SER A 193 -8.73 -7.99 -17.35
CA SER A 193 -9.85 -7.95 -18.29
C SER A 193 -10.39 -6.53 -18.53
N SER A 194 -9.77 -5.49 -17.95
CA SER A 194 -10.18 -4.12 -18.22
C SER A 194 -9.94 -3.72 -19.68
N GLU A 195 -10.67 -2.71 -20.15
CA GLU A 195 -10.48 -2.15 -21.50
C GLU A 195 -9.06 -1.64 -21.75
N ALA A 196 -8.40 -1.11 -20.72
CA ALA A 196 -7.01 -0.64 -20.80
C ALA A 196 -6.05 -1.78 -21.16
N PHE A 197 -6.29 -2.99 -20.65
CA PHE A 197 -5.45 -4.16 -20.94
C PHE A 197 -5.95 -4.99 -22.12
N LYS A 198 -7.26 -4.99 -22.43
CA LYS A 198 -7.82 -5.66 -23.62
C LYS A 198 -7.28 -5.06 -24.93
N LYS A 199 -7.10 -3.75 -24.98
CA LYS A 199 -6.56 -3.04 -26.15
C LYS A 199 -5.04 -3.16 -26.31
N SER A 200 -4.36 -3.70 -25.30
CA SER A 200 -2.91 -3.84 -25.30
C SER A 200 -2.45 -5.12 -26.02
N THR A 201 -1.44 -5.00 -26.87
CA THR A 201 -0.77 -6.12 -27.56
C THR A 201 0.16 -6.94 -26.67
N LEU A 202 0.46 -6.45 -25.46
CA LEU A 202 1.28 -7.16 -24.47
C LEU A 202 0.67 -8.51 -24.08
N SER A 203 1.53 -9.50 -23.86
CA SER A 203 1.17 -10.76 -23.21
C SER A 203 0.74 -10.54 -21.75
N GLU A 204 0.07 -11.52 -21.16
CA GLU A 204 -0.34 -11.47 -19.75
C GLU A 204 0.85 -11.25 -18.81
N LYS A 205 1.95 -11.97 -19.04
CA LYS A 205 3.19 -11.83 -18.26
C LYS A 205 3.77 -10.42 -18.35
N GLU A 206 3.75 -9.81 -19.52
CA GLU A 206 4.24 -8.43 -19.70
C GLU A 206 3.33 -7.41 -19.03
N LYS A 207 2.00 -7.62 -19.06
CA LYS A 207 1.03 -6.79 -18.32
C LYS A 207 1.29 -6.85 -16.82
N LEU A 208 1.44 -8.06 -16.26
CA LEU A 208 1.78 -8.27 -14.85
C LEU A 208 3.10 -7.60 -14.48
N ASN A 209 4.15 -7.81 -15.27
CA ASN A 209 5.44 -7.17 -15.04
C ASN A 209 5.34 -5.64 -15.06
N LYS A 210 4.55 -5.06 -15.97
CA LYS A 210 4.31 -3.62 -16.03
C LYS A 210 3.64 -3.12 -14.75
N ILE A 211 2.61 -3.82 -14.26
CA ILE A 211 1.87 -3.48 -13.04
C ILE A 211 2.79 -3.56 -11.82
N THR A 212 3.47 -4.69 -11.63
CA THR A 212 4.36 -4.91 -10.48
C THR A 212 5.52 -3.91 -10.48
N ARG A 213 6.12 -3.63 -11.65
CA ARG A 213 7.20 -2.64 -11.76
C ARG A 213 6.71 -1.24 -11.42
N GLN A 214 5.50 -0.87 -11.85
CA GLN A 214 4.91 0.42 -11.50
C GLN A 214 4.79 0.56 -9.99
N PHE A 215 4.06 -0.36 -9.34
CA PHE A 215 3.85 -0.31 -7.90
C PHE A 215 5.17 -0.31 -7.12
N ARG A 216 6.13 -1.15 -7.52
CA ARG A 216 7.45 -1.19 -6.89
C ARG A 216 8.17 0.16 -6.96
N GLN A 217 8.16 0.80 -8.13
CA GLN A 217 8.78 2.12 -8.30
C GLN A 217 8.13 3.15 -7.37
N ASP A 218 6.80 3.19 -7.30
CA ASP A 218 6.11 4.15 -6.43
C ASP A 218 6.31 3.83 -4.95
N ALA A 219 6.28 2.56 -4.56
CA ALA A 219 6.53 2.13 -3.18
C ALA A 219 7.95 2.50 -2.73
N GLU A 220 8.97 2.25 -3.56
CA GLU A 220 10.36 2.65 -3.29
C GLU A 220 10.49 4.17 -3.10
N GLU A 221 9.83 4.95 -3.96
CA GLU A 221 9.87 6.42 -3.88
C GLU A 221 9.12 6.94 -2.65
N ILE A 222 7.93 6.42 -2.35
CA ILE A 222 7.17 6.75 -1.13
C ILE A 222 8.01 6.43 0.10
N PHE A 223 8.58 5.21 0.19
CA PHE A 223 9.38 4.77 1.34
C PHE A 223 10.62 5.65 1.54
N SER A 224 11.27 6.08 0.47
CA SER A 224 12.42 7.00 0.52
C SER A 224 12.05 8.41 1.03
N ASN A 225 10.80 8.83 0.78
CA ASN A 225 10.27 10.14 1.12
C ASN A 225 9.63 10.20 2.51
N ILE A 226 9.38 9.05 3.15
CA ILE A 226 8.94 9.04 4.54
C ILE A 226 10.05 9.62 5.43
N LYS A 227 9.63 10.50 6.34
CA LYS A 227 10.47 11.04 7.43
C LYS A 227 9.77 10.80 8.74
N ILE A 228 10.50 10.26 9.70
CA ILE A 228 9.99 9.92 11.03
C ILE A 228 10.62 10.87 12.05
N ASN A 229 9.79 11.44 12.91
CA ASN A 229 10.22 12.25 14.05
C ASN A 229 10.68 11.32 15.19
N MET A 230 11.91 10.80 15.03
CA MET A 230 12.55 9.84 15.93
C MET A 230 13.66 10.48 16.76
N ASP A 231 14.00 9.89 17.91
CA ASP A 231 15.22 10.18 18.64
C ASP A 231 16.43 9.59 17.89
N ARG A 232 16.95 10.37 16.94
CA ARG A 232 18.09 9.95 16.11
C ARG A 232 19.36 9.72 16.91
N GLN A 233 19.54 10.38 18.05
CA GLN A 233 20.73 10.18 18.87
C GLN A 233 20.68 8.78 19.50
N LYS A 234 19.56 8.43 20.13
CA LYS A 234 19.35 7.10 20.71
C LYS A 234 19.40 6.01 19.63
N MET A 235 18.74 6.22 18.49
CA MET A 235 18.81 5.26 17.37
C MET A 235 20.26 5.00 16.92
N ARG A 236 21.12 6.04 16.85
CA ARG A 236 22.56 5.86 16.52
C ARG A 236 23.33 5.15 17.62
N GLN A 237 23.08 5.47 18.89
CA GLN A 237 23.74 4.84 20.04
C GLN A 237 23.48 3.33 20.06
N HIS A 238 22.28 2.91 19.67
CA HIS A 238 21.90 1.49 19.55
C HIS A 238 22.30 0.86 18.19
N GLY A 239 22.94 1.60 17.28
CA GLY A 239 23.32 1.09 15.96
C GLY A 239 22.15 0.86 15.00
N LEU A 240 20.99 1.48 15.25
CA LEU A 240 19.73 1.26 14.53
C LEU A 240 19.49 2.24 13.36
N LEU A 241 20.45 3.13 13.07
CA LEU A 241 20.43 3.97 11.86
C LEU A 241 21.46 3.47 10.84
N PHE A 242 20.95 3.03 9.70
CA PHE A 242 21.69 2.47 8.59
C PHE A 242 21.88 3.50 7.48
N ASN A 243 23.01 3.40 6.79
CA ASN A 243 23.38 4.36 5.76
C ASN A 243 22.54 4.11 4.50
N THR A 244 21.70 5.07 4.11
CA THR A 244 20.84 4.98 2.93
C THR A 244 21.62 5.34 1.67
N LYS A 245 22.48 4.46 1.17
CA LYS A 245 22.72 4.48 -0.28
C LYS A 245 21.46 3.89 -0.91
N SER A 246 20.58 4.73 -1.46
CA SER A 246 19.23 4.36 -1.95
C SER A 246 19.18 3.24 -3.01
N LYS A 247 20.33 2.68 -3.42
CA LYS A 247 20.46 1.59 -4.39
C LYS A 247 20.37 0.19 -3.78
N GLU A 248 20.26 0.04 -2.46
CA GLU A 248 20.31 -1.27 -1.79
C GLU A 248 18.94 -1.87 -1.43
N ILE A 249 17.82 -1.26 -1.86
CA ILE A 249 16.50 -1.89 -1.71
C ILE A 249 16.40 -3.06 -2.70
N LYS A 250 16.77 -4.25 -2.24
CA LYS A 250 16.64 -5.49 -3.00
C LYS A 250 15.24 -6.08 -2.80
N TRP A 251 14.30 -5.65 -3.63
CA TRP A 251 13.11 -6.47 -3.88
C TRP A 251 13.52 -7.61 -4.83
N LYS A 252 13.49 -8.85 -4.32
CA LYS A 252 13.59 -10.07 -5.13
C LYS A 252 12.21 -10.48 -5.63
#